data_AF-A0A956X0D5-F1
#
_entry.id   AF-A0A956X0D5-F1
#
_cell.length_a   1.000
_cell.length_b   1.000
_cell.length_c   1.000
_cell.angle_alpha   90.00
_cell.angle_beta   90.00
_cell.angle_gamma   90.00
#
_symmetry.space_group_name_H-M   'P 1'
#
loop_
_entity.id
_entity.type
_entity.pdbx_description
1 polymer ?
#
loop_
_entity_poly.entity_id
_entity_poly.type
_entity_poly.pdbx_seq_one_letter_code
_entity_poly.pdbx_strand_id
1 'polypeptide(L)'
;TGSCVYCAMLADEVHERSRVISENDDYVAFLPYAALSPFHTWIMPREHHSSFLMVSPVSIERLAAICRDILRRFHFGLNDPDYNIVLRSAPIKAWYADHLHWYVSVIPRVTQTAGFELGSGMYINTALPEHSAAFLRSIQV
;
A
#
# COMPACT_ATOMS: atom_id res chain seq x y z
N THR A 1 -3.88 -4.23 -22.75
CA THR A 1 -3.24 -5.50 -22.36
C THR A 1 -4.24 -6.61 -22.09
N GLY A 2 -5.52 -6.32 -21.75
CA GLY A 2 -6.51 -7.37 -21.46
C GLY A 2 -6.36 -8.00 -20.06
N SER A 3 -5.48 -7.44 -19.23
CA SER A 3 -5.16 -7.90 -17.88
C SER A 3 -5.27 -6.76 -16.86
N CYS A 4 -5.47 -7.11 -15.58
CA CYS A 4 -5.52 -6.16 -14.47
C CYS A 4 -4.16 -5.47 -14.28
N VAL A 5 -4.12 -4.13 -14.41
CA VAL A 5 -2.88 -3.33 -14.24
C VAL A 5 -2.29 -3.47 -12.84
N TYR A 6 -3.13 -3.63 -11.82
CA TYR A 6 -2.71 -3.82 -10.44
C TYR A 6 -2.07 -5.18 -10.20
N CYS A 7 -2.57 -6.24 -10.85
CA CYS A 7 -1.93 -7.55 -10.77
C CYS A 7 -0.56 -7.55 -11.46
N ALA A 8 -0.43 -6.88 -12.60
CA ALA A 8 0.85 -6.70 -13.28
C ALA A 8 1.84 -5.94 -12.39
N MET A 9 1.42 -4.80 -11.83
CA MET A 9 2.22 -4.03 -10.87
C MET A 9 2.65 -4.90 -9.68
N LEU A 10 1.72 -5.63 -9.05
CA LEU A 10 2.05 -6.47 -7.91
C LEU A 10 3.06 -7.56 -8.27
N ALA A 11 2.95 -8.17 -9.45
CA ALA A 11 3.91 -9.16 -9.93
C ALA A 11 5.31 -8.56 -10.12
N ASP A 12 5.39 -7.35 -10.69
CA ASP A 12 6.66 -6.63 -10.86
C ASP A 12 7.29 -6.29 -9.50
N GLU A 13 6.49 -5.80 -8.54
CA GLU A 13 6.98 -5.45 -7.20
C GLU A 13 7.48 -6.68 -6.43
N VAL A 14 6.78 -7.83 -6.53
CA VAL A 14 7.21 -9.09 -5.93
C VAL A 14 8.48 -9.64 -6.60
N HIS A 15 8.63 -9.44 -7.91
CA HIS A 15 9.82 -9.84 -8.66
C HIS A 15 11.04 -9.00 -8.29
N GLU A 16 10.91 -7.66 -8.28
CA GLU A 16 12.00 -6.74 -7.99
C GLU A 16 12.38 -6.69 -6.51
N ARG A 17 11.40 -6.86 -5.61
CA ARG A 17 11.51 -6.81 -4.14
C ARG A 17 12.03 -5.50 -3.53
N SER A 18 12.55 -4.59 -4.34
CA SER A 18 13.20 -3.34 -3.92
C SER A 18 12.28 -2.48 -3.04
N ARG A 19 10.99 -2.41 -3.38
CA ARG A 19 9.96 -1.62 -2.68
C ARG A 19 9.02 -2.43 -1.77
N VAL A 20 9.19 -3.76 -1.70
CA VAL A 20 8.41 -4.63 -0.80
C VAL A 20 8.88 -4.46 0.64
N ILE A 21 7.98 -4.11 1.56
CA ILE A 21 8.29 -3.95 2.98
C ILE A 21 8.12 -5.27 3.73
N SER A 22 6.99 -5.94 3.49
CA SER A 22 6.55 -7.11 4.24
C SER A 22 5.57 -7.91 3.39
N GLU A 23 5.49 -9.21 3.60
CA GLU A 23 4.57 -10.08 2.87
C GLU A 23 4.17 -11.27 3.73
N ASN A 24 2.96 -11.78 3.50
CA ASN A 24 2.50 -13.05 4.04
C ASN A 24 1.84 -13.89 2.94
N ASP A 25 1.17 -14.98 3.31
CA ASP A 25 0.54 -15.90 2.37
C ASP A 25 -0.48 -15.22 1.45
N ASP A 26 -1.21 -14.22 1.94
CA ASP A 26 -2.34 -13.61 1.22
C ASP A 26 -2.05 -12.20 0.74
N TYR A 27 -1.09 -11.49 1.34
CA TYR A 27 -0.88 -10.06 1.13
C TYR A 27 0.58 -9.68 0.96
N VAL A 28 0.79 -8.60 0.21
CA VAL A 28 2.08 -7.93 0.06
C VAL A 28 1.91 -6.46 0.42
N ALA A 29 2.78 -5.96 1.29
CA ALA A 29 2.89 -4.56 1.63
C ALA A 29 4.13 -3.96 0.97
N PHE A 30 3.94 -2.91 0.19
CA PHE A 30 5.01 -2.27 -0.60
C PHE A 30 4.75 -0.78 -0.79
N LEU A 31 5.77 -0.03 -1.18
CA LEU A 31 5.60 1.35 -1.64
C LEU A 31 5.43 1.35 -3.16
N PRO A 32 4.37 1.94 -3.73
CA PRO A 32 4.24 2.06 -5.16
C PRO A 32 5.41 2.84 -5.77
N TYR A 33 5.87 2.46 -6.97
CA TYR A 33 6.87 3.23 -7.73
C TYR A 33 6.54 4.73 -7.83
N ALA A 34 5.26 5.07 -8.03
CA ALA A 34 4.78 6.46 -8.08
C ALA A 34 4.08 6.89 -6.78
N ALA A 35 4.66 6.57 -5.61
CA ALA A 35 4.14 6.99 -4.32
C ALA A 35 4.05 8.52 -4.20
N LEU A 36 2.91 9.02 -3.73
CA LEU A 36 2.61 10.45 -3.64
C LEU A 36 3.33 11.14 -2.47
N SER A 37 3.73 10.38 -1.44
CA SER A 37 4.39 10.90 -0.26
C SER A 37 5.34 9.85 0.33
N PRO A 38 6.34 10.26 1.13
CA PRO A 38 7.25 9.32 1.77
C PRO A 38 6.49 8.30 2.62
N PHE A 39 6.93 7.04 2.56
CA PHE A 39 6.33 5.92 3.29
C PHE A 39 4.86 5.59 2.97
N HIS A 40 4.27 6.20 1.93
CA HIS A 40 2.95 5.82 1.42
C HIS A 40 2.96 4.35 0.99
N THR A 41 2.29 3.52 1.78
CA THR A 41 2.34 2.07 1.68
C THR A 41 1.02 1.53 1.17
N TRP A 42 1.07 0.62 0.19
CA TRP A 42 -0.08 -0.16 -0.25
C TRP A 42 0.03 -1.57 0.31
N ILE A 43 -1.10 -2.13 0.72
CA ILE A 43 -1.27 -3.52 1.11
C ILE A 43 -2.27 -4.13 0.15
N MET A 44 -1.81 -5.06 -0.67
CA MET A 44 -2.58 -5.68 -1.75
C MET A 44 -2.70 -7.18 -1.54
N PRO A 45 -3.87 -7.80 -1.82
CA PRO A 45 -3.94 -9.25 -1.86
C PRO A 45 -3.17 -9.80 -3.06
N ARG A 46 -2.60 -10.99 -2.90
CA ARG A 46 -1.94 -11.71 -3.99
C ARG A 46 -2.93 -12.20 -5.04
N GLU A 47 -4.07 -12.69 -4.57
CA GLU A 47 -5.15 -13.13 -5.44
C GLU A 47 -5.96 -11.95 -5.96
N HIS A 48 -6.36 -12.05 -7.23
CA HIS A 48 -7.15 -11.01 -7.86
C HIS A 48 -8.56 -10.93 -7.24
N HIS A 49 -8.81 -9.83 -6.54
CA HIS A 49 -10.12 -9.46 -6.08
C HIS A 49 -10.37 -7.98 -6.36
N SER A 50 -11.42 -7.68 -7.11
CA SER A 50 -11.80 -6.28 -7.37
C SER A 50 -12.46 -5.60 -6.15
N SER A 51 -13.10 -6.38 -5.28
CA SER A 51 -13.86 -5.91 -4.12
C SER A 51 -13.37 -6.53 -2.82
N PHE A 52 -13.22 -5.70 -1.79
CA PHE A 52 -12.89 -6.12 -0.42
C PHE A 52 -13.96 -7.04 0.19
N LEU A 53 -15.20 -6.94 -0.28
CA LEU A 53 -16.30 -7.78 0.24
C LEU A 53 -16.14 -9.26 -0.13
N MET A 54 -15.18 -9.62 -0.99
CA MET A 54 -14.88 -11.01 -1.36
C MET A 54 -13.85 -11.67 -0.43
N VAL A 55 -13.30 -10.95 0.54
CA VAL A 55 -12.22 -11.45 1.39
C VAL A 55 -12.75 -12.48 2.40
N SER A 56 -12.06 -13.62 2.50
CA SER A 56 -12.41 -14.67 3.48
C SER A 56 -12.06 -14.24 4.92
N PRO A 57 -12.72 -14.80 5.95
CA PRO A 57 -12.37 -14.51 7.35
C PRO A 57 -10.89 -14.78 7.69
N VAL A 58 -10.32 -15.87 7.17
CA VAL A 58 -8.90 -16.21 7.37
C VAL A 58 -7.98 -15.16 6.73
N SER A 59 -8.34 -14.69 5.54
CA SER A 59 -7.59 -13.61 4.87
C SER A 59 -7.75 -12.28 5.62
N ILE A 60 -8.89 -11.99 6.27
CA ILE A 60 -9.03 -10.82 7.14
C ILE A 60 -8.03 -10.87 8.30
N GLU A 61 -7.83 -12.02 8.93
CA GLU A 61 -6.84 -12.18 10.01
C GLU A 61 -5.41 -11.90 9.52
N ARG A 62 -5.07 -12.41 8.33
CA ARG A 62 -3.77 -12.15 7.67
C ARG A 62 -3.60 -10.69 7.26
N LEU A 63 -4.67 -10.03 6.82
CA LEU A 63 -4.68 -8.59 6.54
C LEU A 63 -4.42 -7.80 7.82
N ALA A 64 -5.09 -8.16 8.93
CA ALA A 64 -4.87 -7.51 10.21
C ALA A 64 -3.42 -7.68 10.70
N ALA A 65 -2.83 -8.86 10.50
CA ALA A 65 -1.43 -9.12 10.85
C ALA A 65 -0.45 -8.23 10.07
N ILE A 66 -0.59 -8.12 8.75
CA ILE A 66 0.31 -7.28 7.94
C ILE A 66 0.06 -5.78 8.18
N CYS A 67 -1.19 -5.35 8.38
CA CYS A 67 -1.48 -3.98 8.81
C CYS A 67 -0.78 -3.65 10.13
N ARG A 68 -0.82 -4.56 11.11
CA ARG A 68 -0.13 -4.37 12.39
C ARG A 68 1.38 -4.28 12.22
N ASP A 69 1.99 -5.12 11.37
CA ASP A 69 3.42 -5.04 11.05
C ASP A 69 3.79 -3.66 10.48
N ILE A 70 3.07 -3.17 9.48
CA ILE A 70 3.32 -1.85 8.87
C ILE A 70 3.16 -0.72 9.89
N LEU A 71 2.09 -0.72 10.69
CA LEU A 71 1.86 0.32 11.69
C LEU A 71 2.92 0.29 12.81
N ARG A 72 3.42 -0.88 13.21
CA ARG A 72 4.55 -0.96 14.15
C ARG A 72 5.83 -0.39 13.54
N ARG A 73 6.09 -0.64 12.25
CA ARG A 73 7.26 -0.07 11.56
C ARG A 73 7.17 1.45 11.51
N PHE A 74 5.98 2.01 11.34
CA PHE A 74 5.75 3.45 11.45
C PHE A 74 5.96 3.95 12.87
N HIS A 75 5.42 3.25 13.87
CA HIS A 75 5.59 3.60 15.28
C HIS A 75 7.08 3.70 15.67
N PHE A 76 7.85 2.63 15.46
CA PHE A 76 9.25 2.56 15.88
C PHE A 76 10.22 3.24 14.90
N GLY A 77 9.92 3.22 13.60
CA GLY A 77 10.80 3.77 12.58
C GLY A 77 10.56 5.24 12.26
N LEU A 78 9.34 5.73 12.40
CA LEU A 78 8.95 7.09 12.02
C LEU A 78 8.57 7.96 13.23
N ASN A 79 8.84 7.49 14.45
CA ASN A 79 8.49 8.15 15.70
C ASN A 79 6.98 8.43 15.83
N ASP A 80 6.19 7.38 15.60
CA ASP A 80 4.73 7.35 15.81
C ASP A 80 3.94 8.51 15.18
N PRO A 81 4.02 8.71 13.85
CA PRO A 81 3.29 9.79 13.20
C PRO A 81 1.79 9.49 13.14
N ASP A 82 0.98 10.54 13.06
CA ASP A 82 -0.42 10.42 12.63
C ASP A 82 -0.48 9.77 11.23
N TYR A 83 -1.53 9.00 10.95
CA TYR A 83 -1.70 8.35 9.66
C TYR A 83 -3.18 8.26 9.24
N ASN A 84 -3.40 8.05 7.94
CA ASN A 84 -4.71 7.69 7.41
C ASN A 84 -4.64 6.27 6.83
N ILE A 85 -5.68 5.47 7.04
CA ILE A 85 -5.87 4.16 6.39
C ILE A 85 -7.09 4.29 5.46
N VAL A 86 -6.89 3.99 4.19
CA VAL A 86 -7.92 4.13 3.16
C VAL A 86 -8.10 2.79 2.44
N LEU A 87 -9.30 2.24 2.51
CA LEU A 87 -9.68 1.08 1.70
C LEU A 87 -10.13 1.55 0.32
N ARG A 88 -9.48 1.05 -0.73
CA ARG A 88 -9.93 1.21 -2.12
C ARG A 88 -10.49 -0.11 -2.60
N SER A 89 -11.76 -0.12 -2.95
CA SER A 89 -12.51 -1.31 -3.36
C SER A 89 -13.40 -0.95 -4.54
N ALA A 90 -13.71 -1.92 -5.41
CA ALA A 90 -14.67 -1.72 -6.48
C ALA A 90 -16.03 -1.26 -5.92
N PRO A 91 -16.73 -0.35 -6.64
CA PRO A 91 -18.08 0.05 -6.25
C PRO A 91 -19.04 -1.13 -6.35
N ILE A 92 -20.18 -1.03 -5.67
CA ILE A 92 -21.13 -2.16 -5.52
C ILE A 92 -21.59 -2.74 -6.86
N LYS A 93 -21.77 -1.87 -7.87
CA LYS A 93 -22.22 -2.28 -9.21
C LYS A 93 -21.12 -2.92 -10.08
N ALA A 94 -19.88 -3.01 -9.58
CA ALA A 94 -18.71 -3.46 -10.32
C ALA A 94 -17.90 -4.53 -9.56
N TRP A 95 -18.56 -5.36 -8.75
CA TRP A 95 -17.94 -6.41 -7.92
C TRP A 95 -17.08 -7.45 -8.65
N TYR A 96 -17.20 -7.53 -9.98
CA TYR A 96 -16.43 -8.44 -10.83
C TYR A 96 -15.75 -7.68 -11.98
N ALA A 97 -15.31 -6.45 -11.70
CA ALA A 97 -14.53 -5.69 -12.67
C ALA A 97 -13.10 -6.21 -12.73
N ASP A 98 -12.79 -7.02 -13.75
CA ASP A 98 -11.46 -7.64 -13.96
C ASP A 98 -10.30 -6.63 -14.05
N HIS A 99 -10.60 -5.36 -14.32
CA HIS A 99 -9.61 -4.28 -14.40
C HIS A 99 -9.35 -3.57 -13.06
N LEU A 100 -10.13 -3.88 -12.01
CA LEU A 100 -9.96 -3.32 -10.66
C LEU A 100 -9.37 -4.37 -9.72
N HIS A 101 -8.60 -3.91 -8.75
CA HIS A 101 -8.03 -4.74 -7.69
C HIS A 101 -8.10 -3.91 -6.40
N TRP A 102 -8.76 -4.43 -5.37
CA TRP A 102 -8.86 -3.70 -4.12
C TRP A 102 -7.52 -3.66 -3.39
N TYR A 103 -7.28 -2.62 -2.61
CA TYR A 103 -6.10 -2.49 -1.77
C TYR A 103 -6.35 -1.57 -0.58
N VAL A 104 -5.52 -1.70 0.45
CA VAL A 104 -5.45 -0.74 1.56
C VAL A 104 -4.26 0.19 1.34
N SER A 105 -4.50 1.48 1.52
CA SER A 105 -3.48 2.52 1.43
C SER A 105 -3.25 3.11 2.82
N VAL A 106 -2.05 2.99 3.35
CA VAL A 106 -1.62 3.58 4.64
C VAL A 106 -0.73 4.78 4.34
N ILE A 107 -1.13 5.95 4.83
CA ILE A 107 -0.51 7.25 4.49
C ILE A 107 -0.08 7.92 5.80
N PRO A 108 1.20 7.80 6.21
CA PRO A 108 1.71 8.50 7.39
C PRO A 108 1.92 9.98 7.08
N ARG A 109 1.60 10.85 8.03
CA ARG A 109 1.70 12.31 7.92
C ARG A 109 3.08 12.79 8.32
N VAL A 110 4.10 12.41 7.55
CA VAL A 110 5.50 12.80 7.78
C VAL A 110 5.90 14.11 7.07
N THR A 111 5.08 14.56 6.13
CA THR A 111 5.22 15.84 5.43
C THR A 111 3.92 16.62 5.51
N GLN A 112 3.99 17.94 5.33
CA GLN A 112 2.82 18.81 5.26
C GLN A 112 2.53 19.17 3.81
N THR A 113 1.28 19.00 3.38
CA THR A 113 0.77 19.49 2.11
C THR A 113 0.72 21.02 2.15
N ALA A 114 1.27 21.69 1.13
CA ALA A 114 1.31 23.14 1.06
C ALA A 114 0.49 23.67 -0.13
N GLY A 115 0.64 24.96 -0.42
CA GLY A 115 -0.12 25.63 -1.48
C GLY A 115 0.10 25.05 -2.87
N PHE A 116 1.28 24.48 -3.15
CA PHE A 116 1.55 23.85 -4.45
C PHE A 116 0.68 22.61 -4.65
N GLU A 117 0.68 21.69 -3.70
CA GLU A 117 -0.07 20.44 -3.80
C GLU A 117 -1.58 20.69 -3.80
N LEU A 118 -2.04 21.62 -2.93
CA LEU A 118 -3.46 22.00 -2.87
C LEU A 118 -3.92 22.70 -4.16
N GLY A 119 -3.08 23.56 -4.74
CA GLY A 119 -3.45 24.34 -5.93
C GLY A 119 -3.35 23.55 -7.24
N SER A 120 -2.42 22.59 -7.34
CA SER A 120 -2.17 21.85 -8.58
C SER A 120 -2.74 20.42 -8.59
N GLY A 121 -2.98 19.83 -7.42
CA GLY A 121 -3.27 18.40 -7.28
C GLY A 121 -2.06 17.48 -7.55
N MET A 122 -0.88 18.05 -7.81
CA MET A 122 0.38 17.32 -7.91
C MET A 122 0.99 17.14 -6.52
N TYR A 123 1.76 16.06 -6.33
CA TYR A 123 2.40 15.78 -5.05
C TYR A 123 3.91 15.78 -5.21
N ILE A 124 4.61 16.28 -4.18
CA ILE A 124 6.07 16.25 -4.09
C ILE A 124 6.44 15.13 -3.11
N ASN A 125 7.07 14.08 -3.63
CA ASN A 125 7.70 13.07 -2.81
C ASN A 125 9.21 13.32 -2.75
N THR A 126 9.71 13.69 -1.57
CA THR A 126 11.12 14.03 -1.34
C THR A 126 12.01 12.81 -1.13
N ALA A 127 11.43 11.61 -1.00
CA ALA A 127 12.16 10.37 -0.77
C ALA A 127 11.85 9.35 -1.87
N LEU A 128 12.89 8.70 -2.38
CA LEU A 128 12.71 7.57 -3.30
C LEU A 128 11.95 6.44 -2.60
N PRO A 129 10.92 5.83 -3.23
CA PRO A 129 10.18 4.71 -2.66
C PRO A 129 11.08 3.54 -2.24
N GLU A 130 12.14 3.27 -3.01
CA GLU A 130 13.11 2.20 -2.75
C GLU A 130 13.86 2.43 -1.43
N HIS A 131 14.31 3.67 -1.18
CA HIS A 131 14.98 4.04 0.07
C HIS A 131 14.02 3.99 1.26
N SER A 132 12.80 4.46 1.07
CA SER A 132 11.76 4.42 2.10
C SER A 132 11.38 2.98 2.47
N ALA A 133 11.28 2.08 1.49
CA ALA A 133 11.01 0.66 1.72
C ALA A 133 12.18 -0.02 2.44
N ALA A 134 13.41 0.25 2.00
CA ALA A 134 14.61 -0.27 2.64
C ALA A 134 14.73 0.17 4.10
N PHE A 135 14.42 1.44 4.38
CA PHE A 135 14.35 1.95 5.73
C PHE A 135 13.31 1.19 6.58
N LEU A 136 12.07 1.07 6.12
CA LEU A 136 11.02 0.36 6.87
C LEU A 136 11.32 -1.13 7.09
N ARG A 137 11.98 -1.80 6.13
CA ARG A 137 12.47 -3.18 6.30
C ARG A 137 13.52 -3.29 7.40
N SER A 138 14.37 -2.28 7.58
CA SER A 138 15.41 -2.29 8.61
C SER A 138 14.87 -2.17 10.04
N ILE A 139 13.62 -1.73 10.21
CA ILE A 139 12.97 -1.59 11.52
C ILE A 139 12.55 -2.97 12.04
N GLN A 140 13.02 -3.32 13.23
CA GLN A 140 12.63 -4.54 13.94
C GLN A 140 11.39 -4.26 14.80
N VAL A 141 10.34 -5.07 14.61
CA VAL A 141 9.01 -4.89 15.23
C VAL A 141 8.45 -6.18 15.79
#